data_AF-A0A537K458-F1
#
_entry.id   AF-A0A537K458-F1
#
_cell.length_a   1.000
_cell.length_b   1.000
_cell.length_c   1.000
_cell.angle_alpha   90.00
_cell.angle_beta   90.00
_cell.angle_gamma   90.00
#
_symmetry.space_group_name_H-M   'P 1'
#
loop_
_entity.id
_entity.type
_entity.pdbx_description
1 polymer ?
#
loop_
_entity_poly.entity_id
_entity_poly.type
_entity_poly.pdbx_seq_one_letter_code
_entity_poly.pdbx_strand_id
1 'polypeptide(L)'
;MAWLHQDNEYKPAQEAQQYLVDNKIGKRFNGALQVENSELVSFVKHLSWLTRCNASLPYFHFMDKGQNIIGNICQYGNLHLGTLNEGTDQLIRAFVDESKLIHLDSNSCFNQFGKASAIGGRSIHV
;
A
#
# COMPACT_ATOMS: atom_id res chain seq x y z
N MET A 1 -11.69 -2.78 -16.15
CA MET A 1 -10.65 -3.54 -15.42
C MET A 1 -11.26 -3.94 -14.09
N ALA A 2 -11.16 -5.21 -13.70
CA ALA A 2 -11.86 -5.72 -12.51
C ALA A 2 -11.55 -4.93 -11.23
N TRP A 3 -10.29 -4.51 -11.07
CA TRP A 3 -9.86 -3.75 -9.91
C TRP A 3 -10.40 -2.32 -9.78
N LEU A 4 -10.96 -1.74 -10.85
CA LEU A 4 -11.55 -0.39 -10.81
C LEU A 4 -13.01 -0.38 -10.36
N HIS A 5 -13.67 -1.54 -10.38
CA HIS A 5 -15.10 -1.67 -10.15
C HIS A 5 -15.35 -2.93 -9.33
N GLN A 6 -15.04 -2.82 -8.04
CA GLN A 6 -15.34 -3.86 -7.09
C GLN A 6 -16.38 -3.34 -6.11
N ASP A 7 -17.55 -3.96 -6.13
CA ASP A 7 -18.59 -3.65 -5.15
C ASP A 7 -18.15 -4.17 -3.77
N ASN A 8 -18.12 -3.26 -2.81
CA ASN A 8 -17.78 -3.54 -1.42
C ASN A 8 -18.65 -2.66 -0.52
N GLU A 9 -19.39 -3.27 0.40
CA GLU A 9 -20.26 -2.55 1.34
C GLU A 9 -19.48 -1.93 2.53
N TYR A 10 -18.21 -2.28 2.68
CA TYR A 10 -17.37 -1.76 3.75
C TYR A 10 -16.92 -0.33 3.43
N LYS A 11 -17.41 0.63 4.23
CA LYS A 11 -17.17 2.07 4.03
C LYS A 11 -15.69 2.45 3.78
N PRO A 12 -14.69 1.94 4.52
CA PRO A 12 -13.27 2.25 4.22
C PRO A 12 -12.82 1.80 2.83
N ALA A 13 -13.36 0.70 2.31
CA ALA A 13 -13.08 0.24 0.95
C ALA A 13 -13.70 1.19 -0.09
N GLN A 14 -14.93 1.64 0.15
CA GLN A 14 -15.61 2.63 -0.71
C GLN A 14 -14.86 3.96 -0.74
N GLU A 15 -14.43 4.47 0.42
CA GLU A 15 -13.62 5.69 0.52
C GLU A 15 -12.30 5.55 -0.25
N ALA A 16 -11.65 4.38 -0.18
CA ALA A 16 -10.42 4.13 -0.91
C ALA A 16 -10.63 3.98 -2.43
N GLN A 17 -11.76 3.43 -2.86
CA GLN A 17 -12.14 3.42 -4.26
C GLN A 17 -12.43 4.84 -4.77
N GLN A 18 -13.10 5.67 -3.97
CA GLN A 18 -13.36 7.07 -4.30
C GLN A 18 -12.07 7.88 -4.40
N TYR A 19 -11.09 7.63 -3.52
CA TYR A 19 -9.76 8.25 -3.60
C TYR A 19 -9.11 8.02 -4.98
N LEU A 20 -9.22 6.82 -5.56
CA LEU A 20 -8.70 6.57 -6.91
C LEU A 20 -9.42 7.42 -7.97
N VAL A 21 -10.73 7.55 -7.86
CA VAL A 21 -11.55 8.37 -8.78
C VAL A 21 -11.18 9.85 -8.69
N ASP A 22 -11.10 10.38 -7.47
CA ASP A 22 -10.79 11.79 -7.22
C ASP A 22 -9.39 12.17 -7.72
N ASN A 23 -8.43 11.24 -7.61
CA ASN A 23 -7.07 11.38 -8.10
C ASN A 23 -6.90 10.96 -9.57
N LYS A 24 -8.00 10.67 -10.28
CA LYS A 24 -8.01 10.28 -11.70
C LYS A 24 -7.15 9.04 -12.01
N ILE A 25 -6.98 8.16 -11.03
CA ILE A 25 -6.28 6.89 -11.15
C ILE A 25 -7.27 5.88 -11.73
N GLY A 26 -7.07 5.53 -13.00
CA GLY A 26 -8.02 4.72 -13.76
C GLY A 26 -7.35 3.82 -14.78
N LYS A 27 -8.02 3.59 -15.91
CA LYS A 27 -7.57 2.65 -16.97
C LYS A 27 -6.19 2.96 -17.57
N ARG A 28 -5.70 4.19 -17.42
CA ARG A 28 -4.39 4.65 -17.90
C ARG A 28 -3.28 4.53 -16.85
N PHE A 29 -3.60 4.04 -15.66
CA PHE A 29 -2.62 3.80 -14.61
C PHE A 29 -1.59 2.78 -15.09
N ASN A 30 -0.31 3.13 -14.96
CA ASN A 30 0.82 2.34 -15.45
C ASN A 30 1.57 1.59 -14.33
N GLY A 31 1.02 1.59 -13.11
CA GLY A 31 1.59 0.85 -11.98
C GLY A 31 2.36 1.68 -10.96
N ALA A 32 2.64 2.97 -11.21
CA ALA A 32 3.38 3.81 -10.27
C ALA A 32 2.77 5.22 -10.11
N LEU A 33 2.86 5.78 -8.90
CA LEU A 33 2.44 7.13 -8.57
C LEU A 33 3.59 7.91 -7.94
N GLN A 34 3.70 9.19 -8.28
CA GLN A 34 4.49 10.13 -7.49
C GLN A 34 3.61 10.65 -6.36
N VAL A 35 4.11 10.58 -5.12
CA VAL A 35 3.34 10.93 -3.91
C VAL A 35 4.07 12.02 -3.14
N GLU A 36 3.35 13.09 -2.81
CA GLU A 36 3.88 14.16 -1.96
C GLU A 36 3.94 13.73 -0.50
N ASN A 37 4.92 14.24 0.25
CA ASN A 37 5.01 13.99 1.69
C ASN A 37 3.74 14.41 2.44
N SER A 38 3.08 15.49 2.00
CA SER A 38 1.81 15.97 2.58
C SER A 38 0.65 15.01 2.35
N GLU A 39 0.73 14.16 1.32
CA GLU A 39 -0.33 13.21 0.95
C GLU A 39 -0.03 11.78 1.37
N LEU A 40 1.22 11.49 1.76
CA LEU A 40 1.70 10.14 2.05
C LEU A 40 0.80 9.39 3.05
N VAL A 41 0.38 10.05 4.13
CA VAL A 41 -0.51 9.43 5.14
C VAL A 41 -1.87 9.05 4.55
N SER A 42 -2.46 9.93 3.74
CA SER A 42 -3.75 9.68 3.09
C SER A 42 -3.62 8.57 2.05
N PHE A 43 -2.58 8.66 1.21
CA PHE A 43 -2.27 7.68 0.19
C PHE A 43 -2.07 6.27 0.79
N VAL A 44 -1.21 6.12 1.80
CA VAL A 44 -0.93 4.84 2.45
C VAL A 44 -2.19 4.25 3.09
N LYS A 45 -3.02 5.08 3.73
CA LYS A 45 -4.31 4.64 4.30
C LYS A 45 -5.21 4.03 3.22
N HIS A 46 -5.42 4.73 2.10
CA HIS A 46 -6.28 4.24 1.03
C HIS A 46 -5.69 3.03 0.31
N LEU A 47 -4.38 3.03 0.03
CA LEU A 47 -3.70 1.89 -0.58
C LEU A 47 -3.80 0.63 0.31
N SER A 48 -3.70 0.77 1.63
CA SER A 48 -3.85 -0.34 2.56
C SER A 48 -5.24 -0.97 2.48
N TRP A 49 -6.30 -0.15 2.41
CA TRP A 49 -7.66 -0.64 2.25
C TRP A 49 -7.92 -1.28 0.89
N LEU A 50 -7.43 -0.66 -0.19
CA LEU A 50 -7.50 -1.23 -1.53
C LEU A 50 -6.82 -2.60 -1.54
N THR A 51 -5.59 -2.70 -1.04
CA THR A 51 -4.82 -3.95 -1.00
C THR A 51 -5.56 -5.05 -0.25
N ARG A 52 -6.22 -4.69 0.85
CA ARG A 52 -6.93 -5.63 1.71
C ARG A 52 -8.27 -6.09 1.12
N CYS A 53 -9.01 -5.16 0.51
CA CYS A 53 -10.39 -5.37 0.10
C CYS A 53 -10.53 -5.71 -1.38
N ASN A 54 -9.49 -5.50 -2.19
CA ASN A 54 -9.49 -5.69 -3.63
C ASN A 54 -8.51 -6.76 -4.08
N ALA A 55 -9.02 -7.99 -4.20
CA ALA A 55 -8.26 -9.14 -4.66
C ALA A 55 -7.76 -9.03 -6.10
N SER A 56 -8.31 -8.09 -6.90
CA SER A 56 -7.87 -7.83 -8.26
C SER A 56 -6.89 -6.65 -8.36
N LEU A 57 -6.57 -5.96 -7.26
CA LEU A 57 -5.73 -4.78 -7.27
C LEU A 57 -4.36 -5.10 -7.88
N PRO A 58 -3.91 -4.36 -8.91
CA PRO A 58 -2.55 -4.52 -9.41
C PRO A 58 -1.54 -4.05 -8.36
N TYR A 59 -0.25 -4.30 -8.60
CA TYR A 59 0.78 -3.67 -7.78
C TYR A 59 0.76 -2.15 -7.98
N PHE A 60 0.64 -1.44 -6.86
CA PHE A 60 0.74 0.02 -6.79
C PHE A 60 2.11 0.37 -6.22
N HIS A 61 3.00 0.85 -7.09
CA HIS A 61 4.24 1.46 -6.68
C HIS A 61 4.02 2.94 -6.39
N PHE A 62 4.83 3.48 -5.48
CA PHE A 62 4.89 4.90 -5.19
C PHE A 62 6.32 5.38 -5.06
N MET A 63 6.56 6.65 -5.37
CA MET A 63 7.86 7.29 -5.23
C MET A 63 7.70 8.74 -4.78
N ASP A 64 8.70 9.28 -4.12
CA ASP A 64 8.76 10.70 -3.79
C ASP A 64 9.18 11.53 -5.01
N LYS A 65 9.02 12.86 -4.91
CA LYS A 65 9.40 13.78 -5.98
C LYS A 65 10.86 13.70 -6.40
N GLY A 66 11.75 13.49 -5.43
CA GLY A 66 13.18 13.41 -5.66
C GLY A 66 13.65 12.04 -6.14
N GLN A 67 12.74 11.06 -6.31
CA GLN A 67 13.09 9.69 -6.67
C GLN A 67 14.14 9.09 -5.73
N ASN A 68 14.00 9.39 -4.44
CA ASN A 68 14.84 8.88 -3.37
C ASN A 68 14.38 7.49 -2.91
N ILE A 69 13.08 7.20 -3.04
CA ILE A 69 12.47 5.93 -2.67
C ILE A 69 11.58 5.38 -3.78
N ILE A 70 11.45 4.05 -3.81
CA ILE A 70 10.35 3.34 -4.45
C ILE A 70 9.71 2.42 -3.41
N GLY A 71 8.40 2.50 -3.25
CA GLY A 71 7.67 1.67 -2.30
C GLY A 71 6.46 0.99 -2.93
N ASN A 72 5.97 -0.06 -2.28
CA ASN A 72 4.66 -0.63 -2.55
C ASN A 72 4.15 -1.37 -1.31
N ILE A 73 2.83 -1.57 -1.24
CA ILE A 73 2.22 -2.52 -0.29
C ILE A 73 1.86 -3.75 -1.10
N CYS A 74 2.39 -4.93 -0.75
CA CYS A 74 2.07 -6.16 -1.48
C CYS A 74 0.68 -6.70 -1.10
N GLN A 75 0.15 -7.66 -1.85
CA GLN A 75 -1.15 -8.30 -1.60
C GLN A 75 -1.34 -8.88 -0.17
N TYR A 76 -0.24 -9.09 0.56
CA TYR A 76 -0.27 -9.57 1.94
C TYR A 76 -0.40 -8.45 2.98
N GLY A 77 -0.31 -7.18 2.56
CA GLY A 77 -0.33 -6.00 3.42
C GLY A 77 1.03 -5.56 3.93
N ASN A 78 2.14 -6.14 3.44
CA ASN A 78 3.48 -5.79 3.88
C ASN A 78 4.02 -4.61 3.07
N LEU A 79 4.70 -3.68 3.75
CA LEU A 79 5.39 -2.56 3.12
C LEU A 79 6.72 -3.05 2.55
N HIS A 80 6.94 -2.76 1.27
CA HIS A 80 8.23 -2.88 0.60
C HIS A 80 8.73 -1.47 0.32
N LEU A 81 9.99 -1.20 0.68
CA LEU A 81 10.62 0.09 0.45
C LEU A 81 12.04 -0.14 -0.07
N GLY A 82 12.33 0.39 -1.25
CA GLY A 82 13.67 0.47 -1.82
C GLY A 82 14.17 1.91 -1.75
N THR A 83 15.41 2.07 -1.30
CA THR A 83 16.13 3.34 -1.29
C THR A 83 16.98 3.44 -2.55
N LEU A 84 17.01 4.62 -3.17
CA LEU A 84 17.65 4.83 -4.48
C LEU A 84 18.94 5.67 -4.38
N ASN A 85 19.33 6.08 -3.17
CA ASN A 85 20.61 6.71 -2.88
C ASN A 85 21.05 6.44 -1.43
N GLU A 86 22.35 6.61 -1.18
CA GLU A 86 22.99 6.31 0.10
C GLU A 86 22.47 7.18 1.25
N GLY A 87 22.20 8.47 1.00
CA GLY A 87 21.69 9.37 2.03
C GLY A 87 20.31 8.93 2.55
N THR A 88 19.42 8.55 1.63
CA THR A 88 18.10 8.01 1.97
C THR A 88 18.21 6.66 2.65
N ASP A 89 19.14 5.80 2.22
CA ASP A 89 19.38 4.50 2.85
C ASP A 89 19.77 4.65 4.33
N GLN A 90 20.68 5.56 4.64
CA GLN A 90 21.09 5.85 6.02
C GLN A 90 19.92 6.35 6.87
N LEU A 91 19.12 7.29 6.35
CA LEU A 91 17.95 7.83 7.06
C LEU A 91 16.89 6.77 7.35
N ILE A 92 16.58 5.92 6.36
CA ILE A 92 15.59 4.85 6.52
C ILE A 92 16.08 3.80 7.51
N ARG A 93 17.36 3.39 7.46
CA ARG A 93 17.92 2.45 8.43
C ARG A 93 17.83 2.97 9.85
N ALA A 94 18.29 4.21 10.08
CA ALA A 94 18.20 4.84 11.40
C ALA A 94 16.76 4.91 11.91
N PHE A 95 15.81 5.27 11.05
CA PHE A 95 14.39 5.26 11.40
C PHE A 95 13.89 3.85 11.76
N VAL A 96 14.21 2.84 10.96
CA VAL A 96 13.72 1.47 11.21
C VAL A 96 14.28 0.92 12.52
N ASP A 97 15.56 1.15 12.80
CA ASP A 97 16.24 0.73 14.04
C ASP A 97 15.57 1.31 15.31
N GLU A 98 15.00 2.51 15.22
CA GLU A 98 14.29 3.18 16.32
C GLU A 98 12.78 2.92 16.33
N SER A 99 12.25 2.30 15.27
CA SER A 99 10.81 2.10 15.10
C SER A 99 10.32 0.79 15.72
N LYS A 100 9.00 0.57 15.63
CA LYS A 100 8.36 -0.73 15.94
C LYS A 100 8.18 -1.61 14.69
N LEU A 101 8.76 -1.23 13.55
CA LEU A 101 8.70 -2.04 12.34
C LEU A 101 9.53 -3.30 12.53
N ILE A 102 9.07 -4.39 11.90
CA ILE A 102 9.73 -5.69 11.95
C ILE A 102 10.18 -6.02 10.54
N HIS A 103 11.47 -6.33 10.39
CA HIS A 103 11.98 -6.90 9.15
C HIS A 103 11.45 -8.33 8.97
N LEU A 104 10.97 -8.62 7.77
CA LEU A 104 10.58 -9.99 7.40
C LEU A 104 11.80 -10.69 6.80
N ASP A 105 12.42 -11.58 7.56
CA ASP A 105 13.68 -12.26 7.20
C ASP A 105 13.52 -13.29 6.07
N SER A 106 12.28 -13.69 5.76
CA SER A 106 12.02 -14.61 4.67
C SER A 106 11.90 -13.88 3.33
N ASN A 107 12.55 -14.40 2.28
CA ASN A 107 12.39 -13.98 0.88
C ASN A 107 10.95 -14.14 0.32
N SER A 108 9.96 -14.40 1.18
CA SER A 108 8.57 -14.57 0.84
C SER A 108 7.71 -13.76 1.80
N CYS A 109 6.85 -12.90 1.25
CA CYS A 109 5.85 -12.20 2.03
C CYS A 109 4.69 -13.13 2.37
N PHE A 110 4.16 -12.96 3.58
CA PHE A 110 2.96 -13.63 4.04
C PHE A 110 2.14 -12.66 4.89
N ASN A 111 0.86 -12.97 5.06
CA ASN A 111 -0.02 -12.17 5.89
C ASN A 111 0.15 -12.58 7.36
N GLN A 112 0.92 -11.78 8.12
CA GLN A 112 1.19 -12.04 9.54
C GLN A 112 -0.08 -12.10 10.40
N PHE A 113 -1.11 -11.32 10.04
CA PHE A 113 -2.36 -11.19 10.81
C PHE A 113 -3.48 -12.11 10.34
N GLY A 114 -3.23 -12.99 9.36
CA GLY A 114 -4.25 -13.84 8.75
C GLY A 114 -4.93 -14.79 9.73
N LYS A 115 -4.26 -15.17 10.83
CA LYS A 115 -4.76 -16.11 11.84
C LYS A 115 -5.24 -15.45 13.13
N ALA A 116 -4.93 -14.18 13.35
CA ALA A 116 -5.18 -13.50 14.62
C ALA A 116 -6.53 -12.76 14.66
N SER A 117 -7.24 -12.65 13.53
CA SER A 117 -8.42 -11.79 13.36
C SER A 117 -8.23 -10.35 13.88
N ALA A 118 -6.97 -9.90 13.98
CA ALA A 118 -6.58 -8.63 14.60
C ALA A 118 -7.09 -7.40 13.83
N ILE A 119 -7.57 -7.62 12.60
CA ILE A 119 -8.10 -6.58 11.72
C ILE A 119 -9.47 -7.07 11.22
N GLY A 120 -10.54 -6.34 11.52
CA GLY A 120 -11.91 -6.65 11.06
C GLY A 120 -12.13 -6.43 9.55
N GLY A 121 -13.30 -6.79 9.03
CA GLY A 121 -13.76 -6.42 7.68
C GLY A 121 -13.20 -7.27 6.51
N ARG A 122 -12.67 -8.47 6.78
CA ARG A 122 -12.20 -9.41 5.75
C ARG A 122 -13.17 -10.59 5.65
N SER A 123 -14.39 -10.33 5.21
CA SER A 123 -15.36 -11.36 4.85
C SER A 123 -15.81 -11.14 3.42
N ILE A 124 -15.45 -12.07 2.54
CA ILE A 124 -16.18 -12.25 1.29
C ILE A 124 -17.46 -12.96 1.73
N HIS A 125 -18.60 -12.28 1.66
CA HIS A 125 -19.88 -12.96 1.79
C HIS A 125 -20.05 -13.78 0.50
N VAL A 126 -19.90 -15.10 0.62
CA VAL A 126 -20.20 -16.07 -0.44
C VAL A 126 -21.59 -16.63 -0.19
#